data_AF-A0AAN0JVL2-F1
#
_entry.id   AF-A0AAN0JVL2-F1
#
_cell.length_a   1.000
_cell.length_b   1.000
_cell.length_c   1.000
_cell.angle_alpha   90.00
_cell.angle_beta   90.00
_cell.angle_gamma   90.00
#
_symmetry.space_group_name_H-M   'P 1'
#
loop_
_entity.id
_entity.type
_entity.pdbx_description
1 polymer ?
#
loop_
_entity_poly.entity_id
_entity_poly.type
_entity_poly.pdbx_seq_one_letter_code
_entity_poly.pdbx_strand_id
1 'polypeptide(L)'
;MAAVIKIFGSSDDHYMTIGAGLNVKTTDLKPIPGTASTNLNLVFQRWFDADRDVSWGRLMKLCDDFPDKLGKAKSNLLAHIGAEKDKKELAETVTRQNNVKKLKVEDEDEEDMPDIN
;
A
#
# COMPACT_ATOMS: atom_id res chain seq x y z
N MET A 1 6.63 1.50 -4.35
CA MET A 1 6.98 2.93 -4.56
C MET A 1 5.81 3.83 -4.99
N ALA A 2 5.05 3.53 -6.05
CA ALA A 2 4.00 4.43 -6.54
C ALA A 2 2.96 4.87 -5.47
N ALA A 3 2.59 3.98 -4.55
CA ALA A 3 1.71 4.30 -3.44
C ALA A 3 2.31 5.35 -2.48
N VAL A 4 3.59 5.23 -2.09
CA VAL A 4 4.22 6.20 -1.17
C VAL A 4 4.31 7.59 -1.80
N ILE A 5 4.59 7.69 -3.10
CA ILE A 5 4.62 8.95 -3.83
C ILE A 5 3.25 9.64 -3.78
N LYS A 6 2.16 8.88 -3.98
CA LYS A 6 0.80 9.42 -3.90
C LYS A 6 0.42 9.86 -2.47
N ILE A 7 0.77 9.04 -1.48
CA ILE A 7 0.43 9.29 -0.06
C ILE A 7 1.10 10.57 0.46
N PHE A 8 2.39 10.73 0.15
CA PHE A 8 3.23 11.81 0.66
C PHE A 8 3.37 12.99 -0.30
N GLY A 9 2.75 12.94 -1.48
CA GLY A 9 2.90 13.99 -2.49
C GLY A 9 2.50 15.39 -2.03
N SER A 10 1.57 15.51 -1.07
CA SER A 10 1.22 16.79 -0.46
C SER A 10 2.16 17.27 0.65
N SER A 11 3.24 16.53 0.90
CA SER A 11 4.26 16.79 1.92
C SER A 11 5.65 16.85 1.28
N ASP A 12 5.72 17.14 -0.02
CA ASP A 12 6.97 17.21 -0.79
C ASP A 12 7.90 18.32 -0.30
N ASP A 13 7.37 19.45 0.15
CA ASP A 13 8.13 20.51 0.82
C ASP A 13 8.87 20.03 2.10
N HIS A 14 8.52 18.86 2.62
CA HIS A 14 9.15 18.25 3.79
C HIS A 14 10.09 17.09 3.46
N TYR A 15 10.54 16.96 2.20
CA TYR A 15 11.43 15.86 1.76
C TYR A 15 12.69 15.69 2.64
N MET A 16 13.27 16.78 3.18
CA MET A 16 14.42 16.68 4.08
C MET A 16 14.06 16.07 5.43
N THR A 17 12.89 16.43 5.99
CA THR A 17 12.39 15.85 7.25
C THR A 17 12.07 14.37 7.05
N ILE A 18 11.41 14.03 5.94
CA ILE A 18 11.10 12.65 5.55
C ILE A 18 12.38 11.85 5.38
N GLY A 19 13.37 12.36 4.65
CA GLY A 19 14.64 11.68 4.42
C GLY A 19 15.43 11.45 5.70
N ALA A 20 15.48 12.44 6.59
CA ALA A 20 16.11 12.29 7.91
C ALA A 20 15.40 11.21 8.75
N GLY A 21 14.07 11.23 8.81
CA GLY A 21 13.29 10.24 9.54
C GLY A 21 13.36 8.84 8.92
N LEU A 22 13.61 8.70 7.62
CA LEU A 22 13.87 7.42 6.95
C LEU A 22 15.36 7.01 6.96
N ASN A 23 16.23 7.81 7.58
CA ASN A 23 17.67 7.59 7.63
C ASN A 23 18.31 7.44 6.23
N VAL A 24 17.89 8.31 5.30
CA VAL A 24 18.48 8.41 3.96
C VAL A 24 19.12 9.76 3.75
N LYS A 25 20.22 9.77 2.97
CA LYS A 25 20.97 11.00 2.67
C LYS A 25 20.09 11.98 1.89
N THR A 26 20.09 13.24 2.33
CA THR A 26 19.43 14.37 1.66
C THR A 26 20.36 15.55 1.42
N THR A 27 21.62 15.48 1.86
CA THR A 27 22.56 16.61 1.84
C THR A 27 22.97 17.07 0.44
N ASP A 28 22.79 16.21 -0.55
CA ASP A 28 23.03 16.51 -1.96
C ASP A 28 21.77 17.03 -2.70
N LEU A 29 20.60 16.98 -2.04
CA LEU A 29 19.36 17.52 -2.58
C LEU A 29 19.32 19.02 -2.32
N LYS A 30 19.04 19.78 -3.38
CA LYS A 30 19.02 21.25 -3.31
C LYS A 30 17.57 21.75 -3.21
N PRO A 31 17.27 22.68 -2.28
CA PRO A 31 15.95 23.32 -2.18
C PRO A 31 15.81 24.40 -3.27
N ILE A 32 15.66 23.96 -4.53
CA ILE A 32 15.40 24.84 -5.66
C ILE A 32 13.88 24.96 -5.84
N PRO A 33 13.32 26.16 -6.08
CA PRO A 33 11.90 26.32 -6.38
C PRO A 33 11.40 25.34 -7.44
N GLY A 34 10.28 24.67 -7.17
CA GLY A 34 9.67 23.71 -8.09
C GLY A 34 10.27 22.30 -8.09
N THR A 35 11.28 22.00 -7.25
CA THR A 35 11.95 20.68 -7.23
C THR A 35 11.54 19.77 -6.07
N ALA A 36 10.69 20.24 -5.15
CA ALA A 36 10.32 19.52 -3.92
C ALA A 36 9.79 18.10 -4.19
N SER A 37 8.85 17.95 -5.13
CA SER A 37 8.31 16.65 -5.54
C SER A 37 9.38 15.70 -6.10
N THR A 38 10.31 16.21 -6.90
CA THR A 38 11.43 15.42 -7.44
C THR A 38 12.37 14.97 -6.33
N ASN A 39 12.69 15.87 -5.39
CA ASN A 39 13.53 15.55 -4.23
C ASN A 39 12.86 14.52 -3.31
N LEU A 40 11.55 14.61 -3.09
CA LEU A 40 10.78 13.61 -2.33
C LEU A 40 10.83 12.25 -3.02
N ASN A 41 10.66 12.19 -4.34
CA ASN A 41 10.76 10.94 -5.10
C ASN A 41 12.14 10.30 -4.96
N LEU A 42 13.22 11.10 -5.02
CA LEU A 42 14.59 10.62 -4.80
C LEU A 42 14.81 10.10 -3.38
N VAL A 43 14.23 10.76 -2.37
CA VAL A 43 14.25 10.28 -0.97
C VAL A 43 13.62 8.90 -0.87
N PHE A 44 12.43 8.70 -1.45
CA PHE A 44 11.80 7.38 -1.44
C PHE A 44 12.60 6.36 -2.23
N GLN A 45 13.11 6.72 -3.42
CA GLN A 45 13.96 5.81 -4.19
C GLN A 45 15.14 5.31 -3.35
N ARG A 46 15.87 6.22 -2.68
CA ARG A 46 16.98 5.86 -1.80
C ARG A 46 16.57 4.97 -0.63
N TRP A 47 15.38 5.19 -0.09
CA TRP A 47 14.87 4.39 1.02
C TRP A 47 14.51 2.97 0.56
N PHE A 48 13.87 2.82 -0.60
CA PHE A 48 13.61 1.53 -1.22
C PHE A 48 14.91 0.82 -1.64
N ASP A 49 15.87 1.53 -2.23
CA ASP A 49 17.17 1.00 -2.66
C ASP A 49 18.04 0.55 -1.46
N ALA A 50 17.88 1.20 -0.30
CA ALA A 50 18.56 0.79 0.93
C ALA A 50 18.01 -0.53 1.49
N ASP A 51 16.80 -0.94 1.09
CA ASP A 51 16.09 -2.17 1.48
C ASP A 51 16.09 -2.47 3.00
N ARG A 52 16.14 -1.40 3.80
CA ARG A 52 16.14 -1.50 5.27
C ARG A 52 14.83 -0.95 5.82
N ASP A 53 14.08 -1.83 6.50
CA ASP A 53 12.84 -1.49 7.20
C ASP A 53 11.81 -0.77 6.29
N VAL A 54 11.70 -1.24 5.05
CA VAL A 54 10.73 -0.73 4.07
C VAL A 54 9.36 -1.30 4.40
N SER A 55 8.62 -0.58 5.25
CA SER A 55 7.32 -1.03 5.74
C SER A 55 6.32 0.12 5.93
N TRP A 56 5.03 -0.19 5.89
CA TRP A 56 3.98 0.76 6.24
C TRP A 56 4.08 1.21 7.71
N GLY A 57 4.52 0.32 8.60
CA GLY A 57 4.75 0.64 10.01
C GLY A 57 5.84 1.70 10.19
N ARG A 58 6.92 1.63 9.41
CA ARG A 58 7.98 2.65 9.42
C ARG A 58 7.46 4.02 9.01
N LEU A 59 6.64 4.08 7.95
CA LEU A 59 6.00 5.31 7.50
C LEU A 59 4.97 5.85 8.51
N MET A 60 4.26 4.96 9.20
CA MET A 60 3.33 5.38 10.27
C MET A 60 4.09 6.07 11.41
N LYS A 61 5.18 5.44 11.89
CA LYS A 61 6.03 6.03 12.93
C LYS A 61 6.62 7.37 12.50
N LEU A 62 7.07 7.48 11.24
CA LEU A 62 7.55 8.75 10.69
C LEU A 62 6.47 9.85 10.80
N CYS A 63 5.22 9.53 10.46
CA CYS A 63 4.13 10.47 10.59
C CYS A 63 3.81 10.83 12.05
N ASP A 64 3.96 9.89 12.98
CA ASP A 64 3.78 10.11 14.41
C ASP A 64 4.88 11.00 15.02
N ASP A 65 6.11 10.89 14.52
CA ASP A 65 7.25 11.70 14.96
C ASP A 65 7.16 13.16 14.46
N PHE A 66 6.42 13.43 13.38
CA PHE A 66 6.26 14.76 12.78
C PHE A 66 4.79 15.09 12.43
N PRO A 67 3.88 15.12 13.42
CA PRO A 67 2.44 15.23 13.17
C PRO A 67 2.03 16.59 12.55
N ASP A 68 2.77 17.65 12.86
CA ASP A 68 2.60 19.01 12.33
C ASP A 68 2.88 19.10 10.81
N LYS A 69 3.84 18.30 10.32
CA LYS A 69 4.29 18.28 8.92
C LYS A 69 3.62 17.18 8.11
N LEU A 70 3.36 16.04 8.75
CA LEU A 70 2.98 14.79 8.08
C LEU A 70 1.58 14.31 8.47
N GLY A 71 0.80 15.10 9.21
CA GLY A 71 -0.56 14.73 9.61
C GLY A 71 -1.47 14.35 8.43
N LYS A 72 -1.40 15.11 7.32
CA LYS A 72 -2.15 14.77 6.09
C LYS A 72 -1.66 13.47 5.44
N ALA A 73 -0.34 13.27 5.39
CA ALA A 73 0.24 12.03 4.89
C ALA A 73 -0.15 10.82 5.75
N LYS A 74 -0.25 10.98 7.07
CA LYS A 74 -0.76 9.96 8.00
C LYS A 74 -2.19 9.53 7.65
N SER A 75 -3.08 10.48 7.47
CA SER A 75 -4.47 10.21 7.09
C SER A 75 -4.55 9.47 5.75
N ASN A 76 -3.77 9.92 4.76
CA ASN A 76 -3.68 9.25 3.45
C ASN A 76 -3.15 7.81 3.58
N LEU A 77 -2.14 7.59 4.43
CA LEU A 77 -1.56 6.28 4.68
C LEU A 77 -2.59 5.33 5.33
N LEU A 78 -3.31 5.79 6.34
CA LEU A 78 -4.37 5.01 6.99
C LEU A 78 -5.48 4.63 6.01
N ALA A 79 -5.94 5.58 5.19
CA ALA A 79 -6.94 5.32 4.16
C ALA A 79 -6.46 4.29 3.13
N HIS A 80 -5.20 4.39 2.70
CA HIS A 80 -4.60 3.43 1.78
C HIS A 80 -4.56 2.02 2.38
N ILE A 81 -4.09 1.88 3.61
CA ILE A 81 -4.01 0.58 4.30
C ILE A 81 -5.40 -0.02 4.51
N GLY A 82 -6.40 0.80 4.85
CA GLY A 82 -7.80 0.36 4.96
C GLY A 82 -8.32 -0.21 3.64
N ALA A 83 -8.18 0.56 2.55
CA ALA A 83 -8.64 0.13 1.23
C ALA A 83 -7.95 -1.15 0.72
N GLU A 84 -6.67 -1.37 1.06
CA GLU A 84 -5.97 -2.61 0.71
C GLU A 84 -6.48 -3.82 1.49
N LYS A 85 -6.88 -3.64 2.76
CA LYS A 85 -7.50 -4.71 3.56
C LYS A 85 -8.87 -5.10 2.97
N ASP A 86 -9.70 -4.11 2.65
CA ASP A 86 -11.05 -4.35 2.12
C ASP A 86 -11.00 -5.11 0.79
N LYS A 87 -10.07 -4.75 -0.12
CA LYS A 87 -9.86 -5.47 -1.38
C LYS A 87 -9.43 -6.92 -1.16
N LYS A 88 -8.56 -7.17 -0.18
CA LYS A 88 -8.09 -8.51 0.13
C LYS A 88 -9.24 -9.39 0.65
N GLU A 89 -10.06 -8.85 1.55
CA GLU A 89 -11.24 -9.55 2.06
C GLU A 89 -12.25 -9.87 0.95
N LEU A 90 -12.49 -8.91 0.04
CA LEU A 90 -13.35 -9.14 -1.13
C LEU A 90 -12.79 -10.25 -2.05
N ALA A 91 -11.48 -10.26 -2.31
CA ALA A 91 -10.86 -11.29 -3.15
C ALA A 91 -10.96 -12.69 -2.52
N GLU A 92 -10.77 -12.79 -1.20
CA GLU A 92 -10.89 -14.05 -0.47
C GLU A 92 -12.32 -14.58 -0.44
N THR A 93 -13.32 -13.71 -0.25
CA THR A 93 -14.74 -14.11 -0.23
C THR A 93 -15.21 -14.61 -1.59
N VAL A 94 -14.82 -13.94 -2.68
CA VAL A 94 -15.14 -14.38 -4.06
C VAL A 94 -14.52 -15.75 -4.36
N THR A 95 -13.26 -15.97 -3.94
CA THR A 95 -12.58 -17.27 -4.13
C THR A 95 -13.29 -18.40 -3.38
N ARG A 96 -13.69 -18.17 -2.11
CA ARG A 96 -14.44 -19.15 -1.31
C ARG A 96 -15.78 -19.49 -1.97
N GLN A 97 -16.53 -18.49 -2.44
CA GLN A 97 -17.82 -18.70 -3.10
C GLN A 97 -17.69 -19.53 -4.40
N ASN A 98 -16.66 -19.28 -5.21
CA ASN A 98 -16.43 -20.01 -6.45
C ASN A 98 -16.09 -21.49 -6.20
N ASN A 99 -15.29 -21.78 -5.17
CA ASN A 99 -14.95 -23.15 -4.81
C ASN A 99 -16.18 -23.94 -4.29
N VAL A 100 -17.05 -23.29 -3.50
CA VAL A 100 -18.29 -23.91 -3.00
C VAL A 100 -19.27 -24.24 -4.15
N LYS A 101 -19.34 -23.38 -5.18
CA LYS A 101 -20.19 -23.65 -6.35
C LYS A 101 -19.69 -24.83 -7.18
N LYS A 102 -18.37 -25.00 -7.34
CA LYS A 102 -17.80 -26.12 -8.10
C LYS A 102 -18.09 -27.48 -7.45
N LEU A 103 -17.95 -27.57 -6.13
CA LEU A 103 -18.26 -28.80 -5.37
C LEU A 103 -19.73 -29.23 -5.48
N LYS A 104 -20.67 -28.30 -5.67
CA LYS A 104 -22.10 -28.62 -5.82
C LYS A 104 -22.52 -29.08 -7.22
N VAL A 105 -21.65 -28.92 -8.22
CA VAL A 105 -21.94 -29.30 -9.62
C VAL A 105 -21.42 -30.72 -9.93
N GLU A 106 -20.54 -31.27 -9.09
CA GLU A 106 -19.96 -32.61 -9.28
C GLU A 106 -20.80 -33.75 -8.65
N ASP A 107 -21.92 -33.43 -7.99
CA ASP A 107 -22.81 -34.40 -7.30
C ASP A 107 -24.14 -34.69 -8.06
N GLU A 108 -24.35 -34.18 -9.28
CA GLU A 108 -25.64 -34.30 -10.02
C GLU A 108 -25.61 -35.15 -11.30
N ASP A 109 -24.61 -36.03 -11.50
CA ASP A 109 -24.58 -36.99 -12.62
C ASP A 109 -24.83 -38.44 -12.12
N GLU A 110 -25.97 -38.70 -11.46
CA GLU A 110 -26.48 -40.07 -11.26
C GLU A 110 -27.95 -40.08 -11.71
N GLU A 111 -28.16 -39.97 -13.04
CA GLU A 111 -29.49 -40.14 -13.62
C GLU A 111 -29.95 -41.60 -13.43
N ASP A 112 -30.91 -41.77 -12.51
CA ASP A 112 -31.73 -42.95 -12.31
C ASP A 112 -32.36 -43.38 -13.65
N MET A 113 -31.80 -44.44 -14.24
CA MET A 113 -32.34 -45.09 -15.43
C MET A 113 -33.66 -45.79 -15.05
N PRO A 114 -34.82 -45.46 -15.65
CA PRO A 114 -36.07 -46.09 -15.26
C PRO A 114 -36.14 -47.55 -15.74
N ASP A 115 -36.45 -48.45 -14.80
CA ASP A 115 -36.71 -49.87 -15.06
C ASP A 115 -37.93 -50.02 -16.00
N ILE A 116 -37.72 -50.62 -17.16
CA ILE A 116 -38.78 -50.92 -18.14
C ILE A 116 -39.25 -52.36 -17.89
N ASN A 117 -40.48 -52.48 -17.37
CA ASN A 117 -41.22 -53.73 -17.17
C ASN A 117 -41.70 -54.35 -18.49
#